data_AF-A0A1I2SFA4-F1
#
_entry.id   AF-A0A1I2SFA4-F1
#
_cell.length_a   1.000
_cell.length_b   1.000
_cell.length_c   1.000
_cell.angle_alpha   90.00
_cell.angle_beta   90.00
_cell.angle_gamma   90.00
#
_symmetry.space_group_name_H-M   'P 1'
#
loop_
_entity.id
_entity.type
_entity.pdbx_description
1 polymer ?
#
loop_
_entity_poly.entity_id
_entity_poly.type
_entity_poly.pdbx_seq_one_letter_code
_entity_poly.pdbx_strand_id
1 'polypeptide(L)'
;MTSPAAGPVANGAWCSGLGTGQVTGLAAPPDSDEVVAYGALLSHNGTMWLGTSALVRAPDPDMARAILTPDRYADIEVHNW
;
A
#
# COMPACT_ATOMS: atom_id res chain seq x y z
N MET A 1 16.97 -2.92 -36.31
CA MET A 1 17.59 -2.88 -34.98
C MET A 1 16.87 -1.81 -34.18
N THR A 2 15.84 -2.21 -33.44
CA THR A 2 15.15 -1.41 -32.42
C THR A 2 14.39 -2.41 -31.55
N SER A 3 14.95 -2.74 -30.38
CA SER A 3 14.25 -3.52 -29.36
C SER A 3 13.04 -2.73 -28.86
N PRO A 4 11.89 -3.38 -28.57
CA PRO A 4 10.90 -2.75 -27.73
C PRO A 4 11.49 -2.66 -26.32
N ALA A 5 11.52 -1.46 -25.74
CA ALA A 5 11.76 -1.30 -24.32
C ALA A 5 10.59 -1.98 -23.59
N ALA A 6 10.82 -3.20 -23.11
CA ALA A 6 9.96 -3.80 -22.11
C ALA A 6 10.09 -2.94 -20.85
N GLY A 7 9.20 -1.96 -20.69
CA GLY A 7 8.93 -1.38 -19.38
C GLY A 7 8.55 -2.51 -18.42
N PRO A 8 8.87 -2.40 -17.13
CA PRO A 8 8.61 -3.48 -16.19
C PRO A 8 7.12 -3.80 -16.19
N VAL A 9 6.77 -5.01 -16.62
CA VAL A 9 5.47 -5.61 -16.34
C VAL A 9 5.49 -6.01 -14.86
N ALA A 10 5.42 -5.02 -13.97
CA ALA A 10 5.28 -5.28 -12.54
C ALA A 10 3.94 -6.02 -12.36
N ASN A 11 3.99 -7.23 -11.79
CA ASN A 11 2.80 -8.05 -11.61
C ASN A 11 2.04 -7.69 -10.31
N GLY A 12 2.56 -6.72 -9.55
CA GLY A 12 1.87 -6.02 -8.48
C GLY A 12 2.76 -5.02 -7.73
N ALA A 13 2.19 -4.35 -6.72
CA ALA A 13 2.88 -3.41 -5.85
C ALA A 13 2.49 -3.60 -4.37
N TRP A 14 3.45 -3.40 -3.48
CA TRP A 14 3.25 -3.31 -2.04
C TRP A 14 3.27 -1.84 -1.63
N CYS A 15 2.33 -1.41 -0.80
CA CYS A 15 2.30 -0.09 -0.18
C CYS A 15 2.31 -0.17 1.35
N SER A 16 3.06 0.71 1.99
CA SER A 16 3.04 0.90 3.45
C SER A 16 2.90 2.38 3.78
N GLY A 17 1.85 2.71 4.53
CA GLY A 17 1.62 4.06 5.06
C GLY A 17 1.94 4.09 6.56
N LEU A 18 2.84 4.98 6.97
CA LEU A 18 3.20 5.18 8.36
C LEU A 18 2.29 6.25 8.99
N GLY A 19 1.79 6.00 10.19
CA GLY A 19 0.92 6.92 10.90
C GLY A 19 1.11 6.84 12.41
N THR A 20 0.89 7.97 13.10
CA THR A 20 1.19 8.12 14.54
C THR A 20 -0.08 8.26 15.41
N GLY A 21 -1.23 7.75 14.94
CA GLY A 21 -2.54 7.89 15.58
C GLY A 21 -3.12 6.62 16.22
N GLN A 22 -4.32 6.70 16.79
CA GLN A 22 -5.08 5.51 17.25
C GLN A 22 -5.72 4.78 16.06
N VAL A 23 -5.70 3.44 16.06
CA VAL A 23 -6.42 2.62 15.06
C VAL A 23 -7.89 2.99 15.10
N THR A 24 -8.33 3.80 14.15
CA THR A 24 -9.74 4.17 14.05
C THR A 24 -10.22 3.78 12.66
N GLY A 25 -10.93 2.66 12.56
CA GLY A 25 -11.56 2.22 11.32
C GLY A 25 -10.56 1.83 10.23
N LEU A 26 -9.93 0.66 10.40
CA LEU A 26 -9.20 -0.02 9.35
C LEU A 26 -10.23 -0.77 8.47
N ALA A 27 -10.96 -0.02 7.65
CA ALA A 27 -11.81 -0.60 6.63
C ALA A 27 -11.01 -0.68 5.32
N ALA A 28 -11.02 -1.84 4.67
CA ALA A 28 -10.49 -1.95 3.32
C ALA A 28 -11.27 -0.97 2.40
N PRO A 29 -10.60 -0.36 1.40
CA PRO A 29 -11.27 0.52 0.45
C PRO A 29 -12.44 -0.18 -0.25
N PRO A 30 -13.50 0.53 -0.64
CA PRO A 30 -14.69 -0.08 -1.24
C PRO A 30 -14.47 -0.74 -2.63
N ASP A 31 -13.34 -0.50 -3.31
CA ASP A 31 -12.95 -1.14 -4.60
C ASP A 31 -11.68 -2.02 -4.43
N SER A 32 -11.73 -2.99 -3.51
CA SER A 32 -10.56 -3.80 -3.10
C SER A 32 -10.31 -5.08 -3.91
N ASP A 33 -10.92 -5.30 -5.08
CA ASP A 33 -10.69 -6.55 -5.85
C ASP A 33 -9.21 -6.73 -6.27
N GLU A 34 -8.45 -5.64 -6.29
CA GLU A 34 -7.02 -5.63 -6.55
C GLU A 34 -6.17 -5.76 -5.26
N VAL A 35 -6.77 -5.65 -4.08
CA VAL A 35 -6.10 -5.76 -2.78
C VAL A 35 -5.97 -7.24 -2.39
N VAL A 36 -4.73 -7.72 -2.38
CA VAL A 36 -4.37 -9.08 -1.99
C VAL A 36 -4.32 -9.22 -0.46
N ALA A 37 -3.85 -8.19 0.24
CA ALA A 37 -3.82 -8.15 1.70
C ALA A 37 -3.88 -6.70 2.22
N TYR A 38 -4.50 -6.50 3.37
CA TYR A 38 -4.61 -5.20 4.03
C TYR A 38 -4.60 -5.38 5.55
N GLY A 39 -3.79 -4.61 6.27
CA GLY A 39 -3.65 -4.78 7.71
C GLY A 39 -2.90 -3.68 8.44
N ALA A 40 -3.13 -3.61 9.74
CA ALA A 40 -2.42 -2.69 10.62
C ALA A 40 -0.98 -3.18 10.89
N LEU A 41 -0.03 -2.26 10.78
CA LEU A 41 1.32 -2.43 11.32
C LEU A 41 1.28 -2.00 12.79
N LEU A 42 1.54 -2.96 13.67
CA LEU A 42 1.61 -2.73 15.11
C LEU A 42 3.06 -2.76 15.58
N SER A 43 3.32 -2.07 16.68
CA SER A 43 4.55 -2.27 17.45
C SER A 43 4.68 -3.74 17.85
N HIS A 44 5.91 -4.17 18.13
CA HIS A 44 6.20 -5.55 18.51
C HIS A 44 5.35 -6.08 19.68
N ASN A 45 4.98 -5.22 20.64
CA ASN A 45 4.12 -5.56 21.78
C ASN A 45 2.61 -5.43 21.48
N GLY A 46 2.23 -5.11 20.25
CA GLY A 46 0.84 -4.99 19.80
C GLY A 46 0.07 -3.80 20.38
N THR A 47 0.68 -2.95 21.20
CA THR A 47 -0.04 -1.89 21.93
C THR A 47 -0.09 -0.56 21.19
N MET A 48 0.81 -0.34 20.22
CA MET A 48 0.91 0.90 19.46
C MET A 48 0.72 0.63 17.97
N TRP A 49 -0.09 1.47 17.33
CA TRP A 49 -0.21 1.49 15.88
C TRP A 49 0.94 2.26 15.26
N LEU A 50 1.56 1.68 14.24
CA LEU A 50 2.65 2.27 13.49
C LEU A 50 2.23 2.67 12.08
N GLY A 51 1.14 2.11 11.56
CA GLY A 51 0.66 2.38 10.21
C GLY A 51 -0.19 1.27 9.62
N THR A 52 -0.34 1.29 8.31
CA THR A 52 -1.12 0.31 7.55
C THR A 52 -0.29 -0.20 6.39
N SER A 53 -0.33 -1.50 6.13
CA SER A 53 0.24 -2.11 4.93
C SER A 53 -0.87 -2.64 4.04
N ALA A 54 -0.71 -2.42 2.73
CA ALA A 54 -1.56 -2.95 1.69
C ALA A 54 -0.69 -3.65 0.63
N LEU A 55 -1.02 -4.89 0.29
CA LEU A 55 -0.46 -5.57 -0.87
C LEU A 55 -1.51 -5.55 -1.97
N VAL A 56 -1.17 -5.01 -3.13
CA VAL A 56 -2.12 -4.79 -4.22
C VAL A 56 -1.56 -5.26 -5.57
N ARG A 57 -2.43 -5.66 -6.47
CA ARG A 57 -2.10 -5.89 -7.88
C ARG A 57 -2.46 -4.64 -8.65
N ALA A 58 -1.51 -3.72 -8.74
CA ALA A 58 -1.65 -2.51 -9.52
C ALA A 58 -0.66 -2.53 -10.69
N PRO A 59 -1.07 -2.05 -11.88
CA PRO A 59 -0.15 -1.89 -13.02
C PRO A 59 0.82 -0.72 -12.83
N ASP A 60 0.55 0.15 -11.84
CA ASP A 60 1.30 1.39 -11.61
C ASP A 60 1.42 1.72 -10.10
N PRO A 61 2.58 2.19 -9.63
CA PRO A 61 2.81 2.55 -8.23
C PRO A 61 1.91 3.67 -7.70
N ASP A 62 1.49 4.64 -8.52
CA ASP A 62 0.61 5.73 -8.06
C ASP A 62 -0.80 5.22 -7.79
N MET A 63 -1.27 4.26 -8.59
CA MET A 63 -2.53 3.55 -8.33
C MET A 63 -2.45 2.77 -7.01
N ALA A 64 -1.32 2.12 -6.76
CA ALA A 64 -1.10 1.43 -5.50
C ALA A 64 -1.09 2.41 -4.32
N ARG A 65 -0.48 3.60 -4.47
CA ARG A 65 -0.44 4.64 -3.45
C ARG A 65 -1.84 5.16 -3.10
N ALA A 66 -2.72 5.30 -4.10
CA ALA A 66 -4.07 5.84 -3.91
C ALA A 66 -4.97 4.97 -3.02
N ILE A 67 -4.63 3.68 -2.84
CA ILE A 67 -5.32 2.75 -1.92
C ILE A 67 -5.22 3.22 -0.46
N LEU A 68 -4.13 3.91 -0.11
CA LEU A 68 -3.95 4.55 1.18
C LEU A 68 -4.30 6.03 1.05
N THR A 69 -5.32 6.50 1.77
CA THR A 69 -5.70 7.92 1.77
C THR A 69 -4.50 8.79 2.18
N PRO A 70 -3.91 9.58 1.26
CA PRO A 70 -2.62 10.23 1.52
C PRO A 70 -2.63 11.15 2.73
N ASP A 71 -3.75 11.85 2.96
CA ASP A 71 -3.91 12.79 4.07
C ASP A 71 -3.96 12.12 5.46
N ARG A 72 -4.06 10.79 5.52
CA ARG A 72 -4.16 10.02 6.75
C ARG A 72 -2.81 9.52 7.28
N TYR A 73 -1.81 9.46 6.41
CA TYR A 73 -0.50 8.91 6.72
C TYR A 73 0.55 10.02 6.67
N ALA A 74 1.50 9.97 7.60
CA ALA A 74 2.61 10.93 7.63
C ALA A 74 3.54 10.71 6.43
N ASP A 75 3.65 9.46 5.98
CA ASP A 75 4.36 9.08 4.77
C ASP A 75 3.78 7.78 4.17
N ILE A 76 3.93 7.61 2.86
CA ILE A 76 3.53 6.39 2.15
C ILE A 76 4.67 5.94 1.22
N GLU A 77 5.16 4.73 1.46
CA GLU A 77 6.16 4.07 0.64
C GLU A 77 5.50 3.03 -0.27
N VAL A 78 5.97 2.94 -1.52
CA VAL A 78 5.49 1.98 -2.53
C VAL A 78 6.65 1.21 -3.11
N HIS A 79 6.51 -0.11 -3.20
CA HIS A 79 7.54 -1.02 -3.69
C HIS A 79 6.93 -2.03 -4.69
N ASN A 80 7.60 -2.24 -5.82
CA ASN A 80 7.17 -3.23 -6.82
C ASN A 80 7.56 -4.66 -6.38
N TRP A 81 6.76 -5.66 -6.76
CA TRP A 81 7.06 -7.08 -6.52
C TRP A 81 6.74 -7.98 -7.73
#